data_AF-A0A371IXR2-F1
#
_entry.id   AF-A0A371IXR2-F1
#
_cell.length_a   1.000
_cell.length_b   1.000
_cell.length_c   1.000
_cell.angle_alpha   90.00
_cell.angle_beta   90.00
_cell.angle_gamma   90.00
#
_symmetry.space_group_name_H-M   'P 1'
#
loop_
_entity.id
_entity.type
_entity.pdbx_description
1 polymer ?
#
loop_
_entity_poly.entity_id
_entity_poly.type
_entity_poly.pdbx_seq_one_letter_code
_entity_poly.pdbx_strand_id
1 'polypeptide(L)'
;MNNKVKLSQTLGIIIVAILLALATAKAPMLGILGLFLSVPYAVISILSDNKNSILSIIVTFLVLMVFVDPIYATNICILSAIPGAVIGSIARKNLAEAEYNKFEPIYG
;
A
#
# COMPACT_ATOMS: atom_id res chain seq x y z
N MET A 1 -4.18 8.31 19.57
CA MET A 1 -5.17 7.72 18.64
C MET A 1 -5.14 6.21 18.81
N ASN A 2 -6.27 5.55 19.05
CA ASN A 2 -6.32 4.16 19.51
C ASN A 2 -5.78 3.17 18.44
N ASN A 3 -4.74 2.39 18.76
CA ASN A 3 -4.06 1.49 17.82
C ASN A 3 -5.00 0.49 17.12
N LYS A 4 -6.12 0.13 17.78
CA LYS A 4 -7.15 -0.75 17.22
C LYS A 4 -7.87 -0.16 16.00
N VAL A 5 -8.08 1.16 15.98
CA VAL A 5 -8.77 1.86 14.88
C VAL A 5 -7.87 1.92 13.64
N LYS A 6 -6.56 2.20 13.83
CA LYS A 6 -5.58 2.16 12.73
C LYS A 6 -5.50 0.79 12.08
N LEU A 7 -5.48 -0.29 12.88
CA LEU A 7 -5.42 -1.66 12.36
C LEU A 7 -6.66 -2.02 11.52
N SER A 8 -7.85 -1.66 11.99
CA SER A 8 -9.11 -1.90 11.26
C SER A 8 -9.16 -1.15 9.94
N GLN A 9 -8.66 0.10 9.90
CA GLN A 9 -8.59 0.89 8.68
C GLN A 9 -7.57 0.32 7.70
N THR A 10 -6.39 -0.10 8.17
CA THR A 10 -5.37 -0.75 7.33
C THR A 10 -5.91 -2.04 6.70
N LEU A 11 -6.62 -2.87 7.47
CA LEU A 11 -7.26 -4.09 6.95
C LEU A 11 -8.29 -3.80 5.86
N GLY A 12 -9.12 -2.78 6.03
CA GLY A 12 -10.08 -2.36 5.00
C GLY A 12 -9.39 -2.00 3.68
N ILE A 13 -8.28 -1.26 3.75
CA ILE A 13 -7.52 -0.87 2.56
C ILE A 13 -6.83 -2.08 1.90
N ILE A 14 -6.35 -3.05 2.69
CA ILE A 14 -5.78 -4.29 2.17
C ILE A 14 -6.83 -5.08 1.38
N ILE A 15 -8.05 -5.21 1.91
CA ILE A 15 -9.14 -5.91 1.23
C ILE A 15 -9.47 -5.20 -0.09
N VAL A 16 -9.54 -3.86 -0.10
CA VAL A 16 -9.77 -3.09 -1.33
C VAL A 16 -8.63 -3.30 -2.34
N ALA A 17 -7.37 -3.32 -1.90
CA ALA A 17 -6.22 -3.58 -2.77
C ALA A 17 -6.30 -4.97 -3.43
N ILE A 18 -6.66 -5.99 -2.66
CA ILE A 18 -6.83 -7.37 -3.15
C ILE A 18 -7.98 -7.46 -4.15
N LEU A 19 -9.13 -6.86 -3.84
CA LEU A 19 -10.29 -6.84 -4.73
C LEU A 19 -9.96 -6.14 -6.06
N LEU A 20 -9.22 -5.03 -6.00
CA LEU A 20 -8.77 -4.31 -7.19
C LEU A 20 -7.82 -5.15 -8.03
N ALA A 21 -6.86 -5.84 -7.41
CA ALA A 21 -5.93 -6.74 -8.09
C ALA A 21 -6.63 -7.94 -8.75
N LEU A 22 -7.67 -8.48 -8.11
CA LEU A 22 -8.49 -9.55 -8.67
C LEU A 22 -9.32 -9.07 -9.86
N ALA A 23 -9.90 -7.88 -9.77
CA ALA A 23 -10.67 -7.28 -10.86
C ALA A 23 -9.80 -7.06 -12.11
N THR A 24 -8.58 -6.53 -11.94
CA THR A 24 -7.63 -6.35 -13.05
C THR A 24 -7.12 -7.67 -13.62
N ALA A 25 -7.04 -8.72 -12.80
CA ALA A 25 -6.63 -10.05 -13.26
C ALA A 25 -7.67 -10.73 -14.14
N LYS A 26 -8.96 -10.62 -13.77
CA LYS A 26 -10.05 -11.32 -14.46
C LYS A 26 -10.63 -10.53 -15.64
N ALA A 27 -10.46 -9.22 -15.66
CA ALA A 27 -10.92 -8.36 -16.74
C ALA A 27 -9.74 -7.54 -17.31
N PRO A 28 -9.02 -8.05 -18.34
CA PRO A 28 -7.88 -7.35 -18.93
C PRO A 28 -8.24 -5.99 -19.55
N MET A 29 -9.52 -5.77 -19.90
CA MET A 29 -10.05 -4.46 -20.32
C MET A 29 -9.98 -3.39 -19.20
N LEU A 30 -9.88 -3.82 -17.94
CA LEU A 30 -9.63 -2.95 -16.78
C LEU A 30 -8.12 -2.73 -16.53
N GLY A 31 -7.23 -3.10 -17.45
CA GLY A 31 -5.78 -2.98 -17.31
C GLY A 31 -5.28 -1.56 -16.97
N ILE A 32 -6.03 -0.51 -17.36
CA ILE A 32 -5.75 0.88 -16.96
C ILE A 32 -5.90 1.09 -15.44
N LEU A 33 -6.80 0.37 -14.78
CA LEU A 33 -6.88 0.37 -13.31
C LEU A 33 -5.62 -0.21 -12.66
N GLY A 34 -4.80 -0.95 -13.44
CA GLY A 34 -3.42 -1.32 -13.18
C GLY A 34 -2.56 -0.19 -12.61
N LEU A 35 -2.72 1.02 -13.14
CA LEU A 35 -1.95 2.19 -12.72
C LEU A 35 -2.27 2.64 -11.29
N PHE A 36 -3.49 2.35 -10.82
CA PHE A 36 -3.95 2.74 -9.50
C PHE A 36 -3.66 1.68 -8.43
N LEU A 37 -3.19 0.49 -8.80
CA LEU A 37 -2.85 -0.56 -7.85
C LEU A 37 -1.78 -0.15 -6.85
N SER A 38 -0.85 0.73 -7.23
CA SER A 38 0.18 1.25 -6.33
C SER A 38 -0.39 2.16 -5.23
N VAL A 39 -1.57 2.75 -5.42
CA VAL A 39 -2.16 3.73 -4.51
C VAL A 39 -2.59 3.10 -3.18
N PRO A 40 -3.37 1.99 -3.14
CA PRO A 40 -3.68 1.31 -1.89
C PRO A 40 -2.45 0.96 -1.06
N TYR A 41 -1.38 0.45 -1.70
CA TYR A 41 -0.14 0.08 -1.00
C TYR A 41 0.61 1.29 -0.45
N ALA A 42 0.60 2.42 -1.18
CA ALA A 42 1.15 3.67 -0.67
C ALA A 42 0.40 4.16 0.56
N VAL A 43 -0.94 4.13 0.53
CA VAL A 43 -1.78 4.54 1.66
C VAL A 43 -1.56 3.64 2.88
N ILE A 44 -1.45 2.31 2.68
CA ILE A 44 -1.11 1.36 3.76
C ILE A 44 0.23 1.74 4.42
N SER A 45 1.24 2.06 3.61
CA SER A 45 2.59 2.41 4.08
C SER A 45 2.64 3.78 4.79
N ILE A 46 1.75 4.70 4.45
CA ILE A 46 1.61 5.99 5.15
C ILE A 46 0.93 5.81 6.52
N LEU A 47 -0.14 5.02 6.57
CA LEU A 47 -0.98 4.87 7.76
C LEU A 47 -0.42 3.88 8.80
N SER A 48 0.37 2.91 8.34
CA SER A 48 0.91 1.83 9.17
C SER A 48 2.43 1.92 9.30
N ASP A 49 2.99 1.15 10.24
CA ASP A 49 4.44 1.03 10.35
C ASP A 49 5.01 0.15 9.24
N ASN A 50 6.32 0.33 8.97
CA ASN A 50 7.00 -0.37 7.88
C ASN A 50 6.85 -1.91 7.95
N LYS A 51 6.80 -2.47 9.16
CA LYS A 51 6.58 -3.90 9.40
C LYS A 51 5.19 -4.36 8.92
N ASN A 52 4.14 -3.59 9.21
CA ASN A 52 2.78 -3.91 8.79
C ASN A 52 2.58 -3.69 7.29
N SER A 53 3.28 -2.71 6.72
CA SER A 53 3.31 -2.49 5.27
C SER A 53 3.89 -3.70 4.54
N ILE A 54 5.04 -4.23 4.98
CA ILE A 54 5.64 -5.45 4.41
C ILE A 54 4.70 -6.65 4.60
N LEU A 55 4.11 -6.80 5.78
CA LEU A 55 3.15 -7.88 6.05
C LEU A 55 1.95 -7.82 5.09
N SER A 56 1.46 -6.62 4.76
CA SER A 56 0.36 -6.45 3.82
C SER A 56 0.71 -6.94 2.41
N ILE A 57 1.94 -6.71 1.94
CA ILE A 57 2.40 -7.19 0.64
C ILE A 57 2.46 -8.72 0.63
N ILE A 58 2.99 -9.32 1.71
CA ILE A 58 3.08 -10.78 1.85
C ILE A 58 1.67 -11.40 1.84
N VAL A 59 0.74 -10.85 2.62
CA VAL A 59 -0.65 -11.34 2.66
C VAL A 59 -1.30 -11.21 1.29
N THR A 60 -1.12 -10.07 0.61
CA THR A 60 -1.70 -9.85 -0.71
C THR A 60 -1.14 -10.83 -1.74
N PHE A 61 0.17 -11.12 -1.69
CA PHE A 61 0.81 -12.11 -2.54
C PHE A 61 0.27 -13.52 -2.30
N LEU A 62 0.16 -13.94 -1.04
CA LEU A 62 -0.39 -15.25 -0.67
C LEU A 62 -1.85 -15.41 -1.13
N VAL A 63 -2.66 -14.37 -0.95
CA VAL A 63 -4.05 -14.38 -1.42
C VAL A 63 -4.09 -14.45 -2.95
N LEU A 64 -3.34 -13.60 -3.66
CA LEU A 64 -3.30 -13.61 -5.12
C LEU A 64 -2.82 -14.96 -5.68
N MET A 65 -1.86 -15.63 -5.05
CA MET A 65 -1.36 -16.94 -5.47
C MET A 65 -2.45 -18.03 -5.44
N VAL A 66 -3.49 -17.89 -4.60
CA VAL A 66 -4.62 -18.83 -4.53
C VAL A 66 -5.64 -18.59 -5.65
N PHE A 67 -5.81 -17.36 -6.11
CA PHE A 67 -6.89 -16.97 -7.04
C PHE A 67 -6.42 -16.68 -8.48
N VAL A 68 -5.12 -16.47 -8.67
CA VAL A 68 -4.51 -16.02 -9.93
C VAL A 68 -3.18 -16.74 -10.17
N ASP A 69 -2.70 -16.72 -11.43
CA ASP A 69 -1.42 -17.30 -11.79
C ASP A 69 -0.26 -16.71 -10.96
N PRO A 70 0.69 -17.55 -10.49
CA PRO A 70 1.83 -17.10 -9.69
C PRO A 70 2.66 -16.01 -10.38
N ILE A 71 2.77 -16.06 -11.71
CA ILE A 71 3.48 -15.06 -12.53
C ILE A 71 2.76 -13.70 -12.41
N TYR A 72 1.43 -13.68 -12.51
CA TYR A 72 0.64 -12.46 -12.39
C TYR A 72 0.72 -11.87 -10.98
N ALA A 73 0.61 -12.72 -9.95
CA ALA A 73 0.76 -12.30 -8.56
C ALA A 73 2.13 -11.65 -8.31
N THR A 74 3.19 -12.26 -8.83
CA THR A 74 4.56 -11.72 -8.74
C THR A 74 4.69 -10.39 -9.47
N ASN A 75 4.11 -10.27 -10.66
CA ASN A 75 4.13 -9.04 -11.45
C ASN A 75 3.47 -7.87 -10.71
N ILE A 76 2.29 -8.08 -10.11
CA ILE A 76 1.61 -7.06 -9.30
C ILE A 76 2.43 -6.66 -8.08
N CYS A 77 3.07 -7.61 -7.41
CA CYS A 77 3.92 -7.31 -6.26
C CYS A 77 5.13 -6.44 -6.65
N ILE A 78 5.81 -6.77 -7.74
CA ILE A 78 7.03 -6.06 -8.19
C ILE A 78 6.68 -4.70 -8.78
N LEU A 79 5.67 -4.61 -9.63
CA LEU A 79 5.36 -3.39 -10.37
C LEU A 79 4.48 -2.41 -9.60
N SER A 80 3.72 -2.87 -8.60
CA SER A 80 2.75 -2.02 -7.89
C SER A 80 2.97 -2.00 -6.39
N ALA A 81 3.03 -3.17 -5.74
CA ALA A 81 3.06 -3.23 -4.28
C ALA A 81 4.36 -2.67 -3.69
N ILE A 82 5.52 -3.09 -4.22
CA ILE A 82 6.83 -2.60 -3.76
C ILE A 82 7.00 -1.09 -4.01
N PRO A 83 6.80 -0.56 -5.24
CA PRO A 83 6.93 0.87 -5.49
C PRO A 83 5.95 1.70 -4.66
N GLY A 84 4.68 1.25 -4.56
CA GLY A 84 3.67 1.91 -3.73
C GLY A 84 4.10 1.99 -2.27
N ALA A 85 4.59 0.89 -1.69
CA ALA A 85 5.05 0.87 -0.31
C ALA A 85 6.28 1.77 -0.06
N VAL A 86 7.22 1.81 -1.01
CA VAL A 86 8.40 2.70 -0.93
C VAL A 86 7.97 4.16 -0.97
N ILE A 87 7.13 4.55 -1.92
CA ILE A 87 6.61 5.92 -2.05
C ILE A 87 5.88 6.32 -0.77
N GLY A 88 5.00 5.44 -0.25
CA GLY A 88 4.27 5.71 0.97
C GLY A 88 5.17 5.83 2.20
N SER A 89 6.26 5.04 2.28
CA SER A 89 7.23 5.16 3.37
C SER A 89 8.01 6.47 3.30
N ILE A 90 8.38 6.93 2.11
CA ILE A 90 9.05 8.22 1.91
C ILE A 90 8.09 9.36 2.28
N ALA A 91 6.84 9.31 1.83
CA ALA A 91 5.81 10.28 2.16
C ALA A 91 5.58 10.37 3.68
N ARG A 92 5.50 9.23 4.38
CA ARG A 92 5.37 9.19 5.85
C ARG A 92 6.52 9.91 6.55
N LYS A 93 7.76 9.73 6.08
CA LYS A 93 8.94 10.41 6.64
C LYS A 93 8.86 11.92 6.43
N ASN A 94 8.55 12.36 5.20
CA ASN A 94 8.40 13.78 4.89
C ASN A 94 7.28 14.44 5.70
N LEU A 95 6.15 13.75 5.91
CA LEU A 95 5.05 14.26 6.74
C LEU A 95 5.46 14.38 8.21
N ALA A 96 6.24 13.43 8.74
CA ALA A 96 6.76 13.49 10.10
C ALA A 96 7.80 14.61 10.28
N GLU A 97 8.67 14.81 9.30
CA GLU A 97 9.64 15.92 9.28
C GLU A 97 8.95 17.29 9.17
N ALA A 98 7.90 17.41 8.35
CA ALA A 98 7.11 18.64 8.27
C ALA A 98 6.36 18.95 9.59
N GLU A 99 5.88 17.93 10.29
CA GLU A 99 5.24 18.08 11.59
C GLU A 99 6.27 18.45 12.69
N TYR A 100 7.50 17.95 12.59
CA TYR A 100 8.61 18.33 13.46
C TYR A 100 9.06 19.78 13.22
N ASN A 101 9.30 20.18 11.97
CA ASN A 101 9.72 21.54 11.60
C ASN A 101 8.67 22.62 11.90
N LYS A 102 7.41 22.25 12.17
CA LYS A 102 6.38 23.18 12.64
C LYS A 102 6.72 23.86 13.96
N PHE A 103 7.60 23.24 14.77
CA PHE A 103 8.04 23.76 16.06
C PHE A 103 9.40 24.45 16.02
N GLU A 104 10.07 24.47 14.85
CA GLU A 104 11.30 25.26 14.68
C GLU A 104 10.93 26.71 14.35
N PRO A 105 11.45 27.70 15.10
CA PRO A 105 11.18 29.10 14.80
C PRO A 105 11.76 29.45 13.41
N ILE A 106 11.03 30.23 12.62
CA ILE A 106 11.41 30.70 11.28
C ILE A 106 12.48 31.81 11.36
N TYR A 107 13.47 31.64 12.22
CA TYR A 107 14.60 32.55 12.39
C TYR A 107 15.89 31.73 12.46
N GLY A 108 16.31 31.26 11.28
CA GLY A 108 17.71 31.06 10.94
C GLY A 108 18.14 32.19 10.02
#